data_AF-A0A9W6I8N6-F1
#
_entry.id   AF-A0A9W6I8N6-F1
#
_cell.length_a   1.000
_cell.length_b   1.000
_cell.length_c   1.000
_cell.angle_alpha   90.00
_cell.angle_beta   90.00
_cell.angle_gamma   90.00
#
_symmetry.space_group_name_H-M   'P 1'
#
loop_
_entity.id
_entity.type
_entity.pdbx_description
1 polymer ?
#
loop_
_entity_poly.entity_id
_entity_poly.type
_entity_poly.pdbx_seq_one_letter_code
_entity_poly.pdbx_strand_id
1 'polypeptide(L)'
;MDRPTMTQPQALERVEQLIKETVDMMTPKPRLELYRPSVNVGSCLDPTDGGSENRVVINRSYYLHDIPKEKLGEVAGQVRRYWEQKGYHIEGVSQDGLGVAGRSRPDDFLLSLSAIGEGDFLGLGATSPCVWPNGTPEPSSSS
;
A
#
# COMPACT_ATOMS: atom_id res chain seq x y z
N MET A 1 15.27 -22.08 -2.02
CA MET A 1 15.90 -20.89 -1.42
C MET A 1 14.79 -20.10 -0.78
N ASP A 2 14.65 -20.22 0.54
CA ASP A 2 13.70 -19.43 1.31
C ASP A 2 14.12 -17.96 1.21
N ARG A 3 13.31 -17.13 0.54
CA ARG A 3 13.53 -15.68 0.53
C ARG A 3 13.40 -15.21 1.98
N PRO A 4 14.37 -14.47 2.54
CA PRO A 4 14.25 -13.97 3.91
C PRO A 4 12.91 -13.24 4.05
N THR A 5 12.13 -13.65 5.05
CA THR A 5 10.85 -13.01 5.32
C THR A 5 11.11 -11.64 5.92
N MET A 6 10.41 -10.63 5.40
CA MET A 6 10.50 -9.26 5.86
C MET A 6 9.93 -9.14 7.27
N THR A 7 10.60 -8.39 8.14
CA THR A 7 10.12 -8.07 9.49
C THR A 7 9.04 -6.99 9.44
N GLN A 8 8.29 -6.81 10.53
CA GLN A 8 7.31 -5.73 10.63
C GLN A 8 7.92 -4.32 10.44
N PRO A 9 9.08 -3.96 11.06
CA PRO A 9 9.72 -2.67 10.83
C PRO A 9 10.13 -2.46 9.35
N GLN A 10 10.67 -3.49 8.70
CA GLN A 10 11.02 -3.42 7.28
C GLN A 10 9.79 -3.27 6.38
N ALA A 11 8.70 -3.97 6.71
CA ALA A 11 7.43 -3.83 6.00
C ALA A 11 6.87 -2.41 6.14
N LEU A 12 6.97 -1.83 7.33
CA LEU A 12 6.56 -0.45 7.57
C LEU A 12 7.40 0.53 6.76
N GLU A 13 8.72 0.43 6.81
CA GLU A 13 9.62 1.29 6.03
C GLU A 13 9.29 1.21 4.53
N ARG A 14 9.04 0.00 4.02
CA ARG A 14 8.69 -0.21 2.63
C ARG A 14 7.33 0.37 2.25
N VAL A 15 6.31 0.23 3.11
CA VAL A 15 4.99 0.87 2.93
C VAL A 15 5.13 2.39 2.83
N GLU A 16 5.86 3.01 3.76
CA GLU A 16 6.07 4.46 3.78
C GLU A 16 6.87 4.93 2.56
N GLN A 17 7.87 4.15 2.13
CA GLN A 17 8.62 4.41 0.92
C GLN A 17 7.73 4.38 -0.33
N LEU A 18 6.89 3.36 -0.50
CA LEU A 18 5.98 3.23 -1.65
C LEU A 18 5.00 4.42 -1.73
N ILE A 19 4.48 4.86 -0.59
CA ILE A 19 3.60 6.03 -0.49
C ILE A 19 4.36 7.30 -0.84
N LYS A 20 5.51 7.54 -0.20
CA LYS A 20 6.32 8.73 -0.44
C LYS A 20 6.75 8.84 -1.89
N GLU A 21 7.25 7.74 -2.45
CA GLU A 21 7.60 7.64 -3.85
C GLU A 21 6.40 8.06 -4.70
N THR A 22 5.23 7.43 -4.51
CA THR A 22 3.98 7.71 -5.25
C THR A 22 3.54 9.18 -5.13
N VAL A 23 3.76 9.83 -3.98
CA VAL A 23 3.40 11.24 -3.79
C VAL A 23 4.36 12.19 -4.49
N ASP A 24 5.65 11.84 -4.59
CA ASP A 24 6.67 12.71 -5.15
C ASP A 24 6.55 12.94 -6.67
N MET A 25 5.80 12.10 -7.40
CA MET A 25 5.49 12.37 -8.82
C MET A 25 4.27 13.26 -9.03
N MET A 26 3.43 13.43 -8.00
CA MET A 26 2.12 14.04 -8.17
C MET A 26 2.26 15.54 -8.40
N THR A 27 1.51 16.04 -9.38
CA THR A 27 1.35 17.46 -9.63
C THR A 27 -0.15 17.76 -9.81
N PRO A 28 -0.76 18.60 -8.95
CA PRO A 28 -0.14 19.27 -7.80
C PRO A 28 0.31 18.30 -6.71
N LYS A 29 1.33 18.69 -5.95
CA LYS A 29 1.84 17.86 -4.85
C LYS A 29 0.86 17.93 -3.68
N PRO A 30 0.24 16.82 -3.26
CA PRO A 30 -0.72 16.85 -2.17
C PRO A 30 -0.04 17.03 -0.82
N ARG A 31 -0.82 17.52 0.15
CA ARG A 31 -0.49 17.39 1.56
C ARG A 31 -1.06 16.08 2.09
N LEU A 32 -0.22 15.32 2.79
CA LEU A 32 -0.61 14.05 3.38
C LEU A 32 -1.25 14.24 4.75
N GLU A 33 -2.42 13.66 4.96
CA GLU A 33 -3.02 13.45 6.28
C GLU A 33 -3.13 11.95 6.55
N LEU A 34 -2.50 11.47 7.63
CA LEU A 34 -2.53 10.06 8.00
C LEU A 34 -3.95 9.65 8.40
N TYR A 35 -4.50 8.64 7.73
CA TYR A 35 -5.71 7.98 8.17
C TYR A 35 -5.39 7.12 9.40
N ARG A 36 -5.60 7.65 10.61
CA ARG A 36 -5.16 7.04 11.89
C ARG A 36 -5.51 5.55 12.05
N PRO A 37 -6.69 5.05 11.62
CA PRO A 37 -7.00 3.62 11.70
C PRO A 37 -6.04 2.72 10.90
N SER A 38 -5.36 3.24 9.87
CA SER A 38 -4.33 2.51 9.10
C SER A 38 -3.11 2.11 9.95
N VAL A 39 -2.89 2.75 11.10
CA VAL A 39 -1.72 2.46 11.95
C VAL A 39 -1.83 1.11 12.65
N ASN A 40 -3.05 0.60 12.81
CA ASN A 40 -3.29 -0.67 13.49
C ASN A 40 -2.68 -1.83 12.69
N VAL A 41 -1.92 -2.66 13.39
CA VAL A 41 -1.38 -3.90 12.84
C VAL A 41 -2.54 -4.88 12.65
N GLY A 42 -2.75 -5.34 11.43
CA GLY A 42 -3.78 -6.34 11.12
C GLY A 42 -3.23 -7.75 11.29
N SER A 43 -4.02 -8.68 11.82
CA SER A 43 -3.71 -10.10 11.70
C SER A 43 -3.74 -10.50 10.22
N CYS A 44 -2.76 -11.27 9.78
CA CYS A 44 -2.84 -11.93 8.48
C CYS A 44 -3.80 -13.11 8.59
N LEU A 45 -5.01 -12.94 8.07
CA LEU A 45 -6.07 -13.96 8.08
C LEU A 45 -6.29 -14.58 6.69
N ASP A 46 -5.32 -14.52 5.78
CA ASP A 46 -5.47 -15.13 4.46
C ASP A 46 -5.50 -16.67 4.63
N PRO A 47 -6.66 -17.33 4.46
CA PRO A 47 -6.77 -18.76 4.69
C PRO A 47 -6.15 -19.57 3.55
N THR A 48 -5.79 -18.92 2.43
CA THR A 48 -5.32 -19.58 1.20
C THR A 48 -3.81 -19.70 1.12
N ASP A 49 -3.07 -18.97 1.97
CA ASP A 49 -1.61 -18.99 1.98
C ASP A 49 -1.01 -20.08 2.87
N GLY A 50 -1.85 -20.79 3.63
CA GLY A 50 -1.48 -21.93 4.48
C GLY A 50 -0.52 -21.60 5.62
N GLY A 51 -0.30 -20.32 5.94
CA GLY A 51 0.67 -19.92 6.96
C GLY A 51 0.06 -19.67 8.33
N SER A 52 0.93 -19.54 9.34
CA SER A 52 0.53 -19.34 10.74
C SER A 52 -0.27 -18.05 10.95
N GLU A 53 -1.24 -18.11 11.88
CA GLU A 53 -2.03 -16.97 12.37
C GLU A 53 -1.19 -15.90 13.10
N ASN A 54 0.08 -16.19 13.41
CA ASN A 54 0.99 -15.24 14.06
C ASN A 54 1.59 -14.19 13.11
N ARG A 55 1.30 -14.29 11.81
CA ARG A 55 1.72 -13.29 10.82
C ARG A 55 0.83 -12.06 10.87
N VAL A 56 1.41 -10.94 10.48
CA VAL A 56 0.73 -9.64 10.47
C VAL A 56 0.79 -9.00 9.10
N VAL A 57 -0.12 -8.07 8.86
CA VAL A 57 -0.07 -7.15 7.73
C VAL A 57 0.17 -5.74 8.25
N ILE A 58 1.07 -5.03 7.60
CA ILE A 58 1.36 -3.64 7.87
C ILE A 58 0.75 -2.81 6.77
N ASN A 59 -0.05 -1.81 7.15
CA ASN A 59 -0.63 -0.89 6.18
C ASN A 59 -0.37 0.55 6.60
N ARG A 60 -0.41 1.45 5.62
CA ARG A 60 -0.57 2.89 5.83
C ARG A 60 -1.49 3.42 4.75
N SER A 61 -2.35 4.35 5.15
CA SER A 61 -3.20 5.08 4.24
C SER A 61 -3.20 6.56 4.59
N TYR A 62 -3.22 7.40 3.57
CA TYR A 62 -3.24 8.85 3.69
C TYR A 62 -4.37 9.43 2.86
N TYR A 63 -5.03 10.44 3.40
CA TYR A 63 -5.82 11.37 2.62
C TYR A 63 -4.90 12.35 1.92
N LEU A 64 -5.15 12.57 0.63
CA LEU A 64 -4.41 13.47 -0.24
C LEU A 64 -5.17 14.80 -0.35
N HIS A 65 -4.76 15.76 0.46
CA HIS A 65 -5.33 17.10 0.46
C HIS A 65 -4.67 18.02 -0.55
N ASP A 66 -5.30 19.17 -0.76
CA ASP A 66 -4.79 20.28 -1.57
C ASP A 66 -4.65 19.94 -3.08
N ILE A 67 -5.35 18.89 -3.53
CA ILE A 67 -5.59 18.61 -4.96
C ILE A 67 -6.95 19.22 -5.33
N PRO A 68 -7.02 20.16 -6.31
CA PRO A 68 -8.30 20.66 -6.80
C PRO A 68 -9.17 19.52 -7.37
N LYS A 69 -10.48 19.58 -7.14
CA LYS A 69 -11.42 18.50 -7.52
C LYS A 69 -11.35 18.18 -9.02
N GLU A 70 -11.22 19.20 -9.86
CA GLU A 70 -11.06 19.10 -11.30
C GLU A 70 -9.72 18.47 -11.74
N LYS A 71 -8.75 18.35 -10.83
CA LYS A 71 -7.44 17.73 -11.06
C LYS A 71 -7.33 16.29 -10.56
N LEU A 72 -8.32 15.76 -9.84
CA LEU A 72 -8.26 14.42 -9.26
C LEU A 72 -8.05 13.33 -10.32
N GLY A 73 -8.74 13.42 -11.46
CA GLY A 73 -8.55 12.48 -12.58
C GLY A 73 -7.16 12.57 -13.22
N GLU A 74 -6.60 13.77 -13.31
CA GLU A 74 -5.23 13.97 -13.81
C GLU A 74 -4.21 13.31 -12.88
N VAL A 75 -4.35 13.53 -11.56
CA VAL A 75 -3.46 12.94 -10.53
C VAL A 75 -3.61 11.42 -10.49
N ALA A 76 -4.82 10.87 -10.55
CA ALA A 76 -5.04 9.43 -10.61
C ALA A 76 -4.36 8.81 -11.85
N GLY A 77 -4.44 9.50 -13.00
CA GLY A 77 -3.71 9.12 -14.21
C GLY A 77 -2.18 9.16 -14.04
N GLN A 78 -1.64 10.14 -13.30
CA GLN A 78 -0.20 10.20 -12.99
C GLN A 78 0.23 8.99 -12.14
N VAL A 79 -0.52 8.65 -11.10
CA VAL A 79 -0.26 7.50 -10.22
C VAL A 79 -0.22 6.21 -11.03
N ARG A 80 -1.27 5.97 -11.84
CA ARG A 80 -1.34 4.78 -12.68
C ARG A 80 -0.12 4.66 -13.59
N ARG A 81 0.21 5.73 -14.34
CA ARG A 81 1.35 5.73 -15.26
C ARG A 81 2.67 5.49 -14.53
N TYR A 82 2.84 6.06 -13.34
CA TYR A 82 4.05 5.84 -12.54
C TYR A 82 4.18 4.38 -12.09
N TRP A 83 3.10 3.78 -11.58
CA TRP A 83 3.11 2.37 -11.20
C TRP A 83 3.42 1.45 -12.39
N GLU A 84 2.81 1.72 -13.56
CA GLU A 84 3.13 1.01 -14.81
C GLU A 84 4.61 1.17 -15.19
N GLN A 85 5.18 2.38 -15.11
CA GLN A 85 6.61 2.65 -15.38
C GLN A 85 7.55 1.96 -14.41
N LYS A 86 7.15 1.76 -13.15
CA LYS A 86 7.89 0.98 -12.16
C LYS A 86 7.81 -0.53 -12.38
N GLY A 87 7.01 -0.99 -13.35
CA GLY A 87 6.77 -2.40 -13.61
C GLY A 87 5.84 -3.05 -12.59
N TYR A 88 5.04 -2.25 -11.88
CA TYR A 88 4.05 -2.77 -10.94
C TYR A 88 2.89 -3.39 -11.73
N HIS A 89 2.26 -4.39 -11.13
CA HIS A 89 1.10 -5.05 -11.73
C HIS A 89 -0.16 -4.25 -11.40
N ILE A 90 -0.81 -3.67 -12.40
CA ILE A 90 -2.12 -3.04 -12.22
C ILE A 90 -3.20 -4.11 -12.19
N GLU A 91 -3.92 -4.20 -11.08
CA GLU A 91 -5.00 -5.17 -10.87
C GLU A 91 -6.33 -4.66 -11.41
N GLY A 92 -6.56 -3.34 -11.34
CA GLY A 92 -7.80 -2.75 -11.81
C GLY A 92 -7.81 -1.23 -11.75
N VAL A 93 -8.71 -0.65 -12.54
CA VAL A 93 -9.02 0.78 -12.55
C VAL A 93 -10.54 0.92 -12.47
N SER A 94 -11.04 1.81 -11.61
CA SER A 94 -12.47 2.08 -11.50
C SER A 94 -13.02 2.74 -12.76
N GLN A 95 -14.34 2.66 -12.97
CA GLN A 95 -15.01 3.21 -14.15
C GLN A 95 -14.84 4.74 -14.28
N ASP A 96 -14.81 5.46 -13.16
CA ASP A 96 -14.58 6.92 -13.11
C ASP A 96 -13.10 7.30 -13.22
N GLY A 97 -12.19 6.32 -13.23
CA GLY A 97 -10.74 6.53 -13.32
C GLY A 97 -10.09 7.08 -12.05
N LEU A 98 -10.84 7.24 -10.95
CA LEU A 98 -10.33 7.78 -9.68
C LEU A 98 -9.84 6.70 -8.71
N GLY A 99 -10.08 5.44 -9.03
CA GLY A 99 -9.62 4.27 -8.31
C GLY A 99 -8.60 3.48 -9.12
N VAL A 100 -7.45 3.17 -8.51
CA VAL A 100 -6.40 2.33 -9.10
C VAL A 100 -5.94 1.32 -8.04
N ALA A 101 -6.00 0.04 -8.36
CA ALA A 101 -5.46 -1.04 -7.53
C ALA A 101 -4.27 -1.68 -8.25
N GLY A 102 -3.24 -2.03 -7.50
CA GLY A 102 -2.07 -2.70 -8.06
C GLY A 102 -1.20 -3.39 -7.01
N ARG A 103 -0.16 -4.08 -7.50
CA ARG A 103 0.87 -4.72 -6.69
C ARG A 103 2.26 -4.28 -7.10
N SER A 104 3.06 -3.92 -6.11
CA SER A 104 4.48 -3.67 -6.30
C SER A 104 5.23 -4.94 -6.71
N ARG A 105 6.37 -4.76 -7.38
CA ARG A 105 7.28 -5.84 -7.77
C ARG A 105 8.68 -5.50 -7.27
N PRO A 106 9.47 -6.49 -6.81
CA PRO A 106 9.19 -7.94 -6.77
C PRO A 106 8.61 -8.43 -5.42
N ASP A 107 8.06 -7.52 -4.63
CA ASP A 107 7.76 -7.63 -3.20
C ASP A 107 6.26 -7.72 -2.87
N ASP A 108 5.39 -7.54 -3.86
CA ASP A 108 3.96 -7.87 -3.81
C ASP A 108 3.12 -7.10 -2.78
N PHE A 109 3.56 -5.91 -2.37
CA PHE A 109 2.71 -5.00 -1.58
C PHE A 109 1.52 -4.57 -2.42
N LEU A 110 0.34 -4.63 -1.83
CA LEU A 110 -0.87 -4.05 -2.36
C LEU A 110 -0.77 -2.53 -2.34
N LEU A 111 -1.16 -1.89 -3.44
CA LEU A 111 -1.22 -0.46 -3.62
C LEU A 111 -2.64 -0.08 -3.99
N SER A 112 -3.16 0.98 -3.37
CA SER A 112 -4.50 1.48 -3.66
C SER A 112 -4.52 2.99 -3.74
N LEU A 113 -5.17 3.49 -4.79
CA LEU A 113 -5.65 4.86 -4.90
C LEU A 113 -7.17 4.80 -5.01
N SER A 114 -7.89 5.65 -4.29
CA SER A 114 -9.35 5.71 -4.38
C SER A 114 -9.90 7.11 -4.12
N ALA A 115 -11.05 7.41 -4.71
CA ALA A 115 -11.85 8.57 -4.31
C ALA A 115 -12.44 8.36 -2.91
N ILE A 116 -12.43 9.43 -2.10
CA ILE A 116 -13.02 9.49 -0.76
C ILE A 116 -14.11 10.58 -0.76
N GLY A 117 -15.17 10.37 0.02
CA GLY A 117 -16.23 11.37 0.25
C GLY A 117 -16.83 11.88 -1.06
N GLU A 118 -17.59 11.03 -1.77
CA GLU A 118 -18.21 11.35 -3.08
C GLU A 118 -17.24 11.91 -4.15
N GLY A 119 -15.93 11.68 -4.01
CA GLY A 119 -14.91 12.18 -4.93
C GLY A 119 -14.45 13.60 -4.65
N ASP A 120 -14.45 14.01 -3.38
CA ASP A 120 -13.91 15.31 -2.96
C ASP A 120 -12.39 15.31 -2.80
N PHE A 121 -11.79 14.17 -2.46
CA PHE A 121 -10.34 14.00 -2.36
C PHE A 121 -9.93 12.54 -2.62
N LEU A 122 -8.63 12.29 -2.79
CA LEU A 122 -8.09 10.95 -3.01
C LEU A 122 -7.53 10.37 -1.70
N GLY A 123 -7.63 9.06 -1.55
CA GLY A 123 -6.89 8.26 -0.57
C GLY A 123 -5.82 7.44 -1.27
N LEU A 124 -4.64 7.36 -0.67
CA LEU A 124 -3.53 6.52 -1.12
C LEU A 124 -3.13 5.57 -0.01
N GLY A 125 -3.04 4.28 -0.31
CA GLY A 125 -2.63 3.25 0.65
C GLY A 125 -1.62 2.27 0.09
N ALA A 126 -0.85 1.69 0.99
CA ALA A 126 -0.01 0.53 0.72
C ALA A 126 -0.11 -0.48 1.87
N THR A 127 -0.17 -1.76 1.52
CA THR A 127 -0.30 -2.87 2.48
C THR A 127 0.72 -3.96 2.15
N SER A 128 1.45 -4.41 3.17
CA SER A 128 2.42 -5.48 3.01
C SER A 128 1.77 -6.82 2.67
N PRO A 129 2.50 -7.75 2.03
CA PRO A 129 2.16 -9.16 2.16
C PRO A 129 2.21 -9.58 3.65
N CYS A 130 1.76 -10.79 3.95
CA CYS A 130 1.87 -11.32 5.30
C CYS A 130 3.33 -11.45 5.73
N VAL A 131 3.68 -10.74 6.80
CA VAL A 131 5.04 -10.69 7.36
C VAL A 131 5.06 -11.27 8.76
N TRP A 132 6.23 -11.70 9.18
CA TRP A 132 6.45 -12.15 10.54
C TRP A 132 6.91 -10.98 11.39
N PRO A 133 6.33 -10.74 12.58
CA PRO A 133 6.65 -9.56 13.38
C PRO A 133 8.17 -9.37 13.57
N ASN A 134 8.87 -10.46 13.87
CA ASN A 134 10.32 -10.50 14.09
C ASN A 134 11.11 -11.14 12.93
N GLY A 135 10.46 -11.44 11.80
CA GLY A 135 11.02 -12.28 10.73
C GLY A 135 10.98 -13.77 11.09
N THR A 136 10.97 -14.65 10.09
CA THR A 136 10.82 -16.11 10.28
C THR A 136 11.59 -17.00 9.29
N PRO A 137 12.00 -18.23 9.71
CA PRO A 137 11.64 -18.91 10.97
C PRO A 137 11.97 -18.15 12.24
N GLU A 138 10.93 -17.77 13.02
CA GLU A 138 11.12 -17.48 14.43
C GLU A 138 11.79 -18.75 14.96
N PRO A 139 12.94 -18.66 15.64
CA PRO A 139 13.55 -19.85 16.19
C PRO A 139 12.49 -20.54 17.03
N SER A 140 12.22 -21.81 16.71
CA SER A 140 11.33 -22.63 17.50
C SER A 140 11.79 -22.53 18.94
N SER A 141 10.97 -21.93 19.81
CA SER A 141 11.12 -22.13 21.24
C SER A 141 10.74 -23.58 21.50
N SER A 142 11.68 -24.48 21.23
CA SER A 142 11.65 -25.86 21.68
C SER A 142 11.69 -25.78 23.20
N SER A 143 10.61 -26.18 23.86
CA SER A 143 10.57 -26.46 25.30
C SER A 143 9.97 -27.85 25.49
#